data_AF-A0A9E5IB60-F1
#
_entry.id   AF-A0A9E5IB60-F1
#
_cell.length_a   1.000
_cell.length_b   1.000
_cell.length_c   1.000
_cell.angle_alpha   90.00
_cell.angle_beta   90.00
_cell.angle_gamma   90.00
#
_symmetry.space_group_name_H-M   'P 1'
#
loop_
_entity.id
_entity.type
_entity.pdbx_description
1 polymer ?
#
loop_
_entity_poly.entity_id
_entity_poly.type
_entity_poly.pdbx_seq_one_letter_code
_entity_poly.pdbx_strand_id
1 'polypeptide(L)'
;MMQLVRYVAACVLIAGFSAQSVQAHDSINAEARKNYITKIQELQASTAASSPASVRAKSLYQLGVTLDEIRELFNQDMISHGIVKGLETSLLLNELTRIGSKLDASPKTGLYVSQLQHYRESIRLDPRAPYIDHARYMLLKSHFYDSFSDNPLVPFSQTKETLVEMIGIGEGLLKSKHAQINGEELRFVLGIHYLQAIKQQLGDKDETQKKLKKLVQELHKDYPQSLKLLTLEALMS
;
A
#
# COMPACT_ATOMS: atom_id res chain seq x y z
N MET A 1 9.69 -45.06 -12.39
CA MET A 1 8.63 -44.88 -11.37
C MET A 1 9.32 -44.89 -10.02
N MET A 2 9.29 -43.91 -9.13
CA MET A 2 8.46 -42.72 -8.93
C MET A 2 9.36 -41.67 -8.27
N GLN A 3 9.32 -40.43 -8.76
CA GLN A 3 9.91 -39.27 -8.07
C GLN A 3 9.03 -38.93 -6.86
N LEU A 4 9.61 -38.94 -5.67
CA LEU A 4 8.94 -38.49 -4.46
C LEU A 4 9.19 -36.97 -4.31
N VAL A 5 8.27 -36.17 -4.84
CA VAL A 5 8.27 -34.71 -4.66
C VAL A 5 7.86 -34.41 -3.22
N ARG A 6 8.81 -33.99 -2.39
CA ARG A 6 8.54 -33.43 -1.05
C ARG A 6 8.19 -31.96 -1.21
N TYR A 7 6.89 -31.64 -1.16
CA TYR A 7 6.42 -30.27 -0.94
C TYR A 7 6.66 -29.89 0.52
N VAL A 8 7.64 -29.04 0.78
CA VAL A 8 7.74 -28.33 2.06
C VAL A 8 6.93 -27.04 1.90
N ALA A 9 5.72 -27.03 2.42
CA ALA A 9 4.94 -25.81 2.58
C ALA A 9 5.55 -24.99 3.71
N ALA A 10 6.40 -24.02 3.36
CA ALA A 10 6.90 -23.04 4.31
C ALA A 10 5.79 -21.98 4.52
N CYS A 11 5.04 -22.10 5.61
CA CYS A 11 4.20 -21.02 6.12
C CYS A 11 5.11 -19.89 6.63
N VAL A 12 5.42 -18.93 5.75
CA VAL A 12 6.10 -17.70 6.14
C VAL A 12 5.07 -16.78 6.80
N LEU A 13 4.91 -16.93 8.12
CA LEU A 13 4.31 -15.89 8.96
C LEU A 13 5.32 -14.76 9.09
N ILE A 14 5.17 -13.71 8.30
CA ILE A 14 5.92 -12.45 8.46
C ILE A 14 5.38 -11.76 9.72
N ALA A 15 5.86 -12.18 10.89
CA ALA A 15 5.67 -11.47 12.13
C ALA A 15 6.70 -10.34 12.21
N GLY A 16 6.33 -9.14 11.76
CA GLY A 16 7.11 -7.93 11.99
C GLY A 16 7.01 -7.53 13.47
N PHE A 17 8.13 -7.58 14.20
CA PHE A 17 8.20 -7.10 15.57
C PHE A 17 8.17 -5.56 15.63
N SER A 18 6.95 -5.08 15.83
CA SER A 18 6.49 -3.93 16.64
C SER A 18 7.52 -2.96 17.23
N ALA A 19 7.59 -1.75 16.67
CA ALA A 19 7.27 -0.58 17.51
C ALA A 19 5.89 -0.84 18.11
N GLN A 20 5.67 -0.58 19.41
CA GLN A 20 4.38 -0.82 20.08
C GLN A 20 3.24 -0.40 19.13
N SER A 21 2.53 -1.39 18.59
CA SER A 21 1.50 -1.14 17.58
C SER A 21 0.38 -0.43 18.29
N VAL A 22 0.22 0.87 18.04
CA VAL A 22 -0.87 1.62 18.63
C VAL A 22 -2.13 1.16 17.92
N GLN A 23 -2.89 0.32 18.61
CA GLN A 23 -4.11 -0.28 18.07
C GLN A 23 -5.17 0.81 17.85
N ALA A 24 -6.14 0.59 16.96
CA ALA A 24 -7.15 1.62 16.66
C ALA A 24 -7.93 2.00 17.89
N HIS A 25 -8.30 1.01 18.70
CA HIS A 25 -9.07 1.21 19.93
C HIS A 25 -8.29 1.90 21.06
N ASP A 26 -6.96 1.90 21.00
CA ASP A 26 -6.10 2.67 21.90
C ASP A 26 -5.82 4.09 21.37
N SER A 27 -5.84 4.26 20.04
CA SER A 27 -5.53 5.52 19.36
C SER A 27 -6.73 6.43 19.16
N ILE A 28 -7.90 5.85 18.86
CA ILE A 28 -9.10 6.56 18.44
C ILE A 28 -9.99 6.78 19.66
N ASN A 29 -9.82 7.94 20.28
CA ASN A 29 -10.74 8.49 21.27
C ASN A 29 -11.76 9.43 20.60
N ALA A 30 -12.68 9.99 21.39
CA ALA A 30 -13.74 10.88 20.90
C ALA A 30 -13.21 12.14 20.19
N GLU A 31 -12.08 12.68 20.63
CA GLU A 31 -11.43 13.83 20.01
C GLU A 31 -10.82 13.45 18.66
N ALA A 32 -10.06 12.35 18.61
CA ALA A 32 -9.47 11.84 17.38
C ALA A 32 -10.55 11.55 16.33
N ARG A 33 -11.65 10.87 16.72
CA ARG A 33 -12.81 10.65 15.85
C ARG A 33 -13.34 11.96 15.27
N LYS A 34 -13.63 12.96 16.13
CA LYS A 34 -14.15 14.26 15.70
C LYS A 34 -13.19 14.98 14.75
N ASN A 35 -11.89 14.91 15.01
CA ASN A 35 -10.86 15.53 14.19
C ASN A 35 -10.77 14.86 12.81
N TYR A 36 -10.83 13.53 12.74
CA TYR A 36 -10.87 12.83 11.45
C TYR A 36 -12.08 13.21 10.61
N ILE A 37 -13.29 13.19 11.20
CA ILE A 37 -14.51 13.51 10.47
C ILE A 37 -14.50 14.96 9.98
N THR A 38 -14.14 15.92 10.83
CA THR A 38 -14.04 17.33 10.44
C THR A 38 -13.07 17.51 9.28
N LYS A 39 -11.86 16.94 9.40
CA LYS A 39 -10.82 17.01 8.36
C LYS A 39 -11.29 16.41 7.04
N ILE A 40 -11.95 15.25 7.07
CA ILE A 40 -12.46 14.60 5.85
C ILE A 40 -13.52 15.48 5.18
N GLN A 41 -14.46 16.03 5.94
CA GLN A 41 -15.51 16.90 5.39
C GLN A 41 -14.93 18.18 4.77
N GLU A 42 -13.95 18.81 5.40
CA GLU A 42 -13.25 19.99 4.87
C GLU A 42 -12.50 19.67 3.57
N LEU A 43 -11.82 18.52 3.52
CA LEU A 43 -11.13 18.05 2.33
C LEU A 43 -12.11 17.76 1.20
N GLN A 44 -13.22 17.06 1.49
CA GLN A 44 -14.28 16.78 0.53
C GLN A 44 -14.87 18.07 -0.05
N ALA A 45 -15.19 19.06 0.79
CA ALA A 45 -15.68 20.36 0.32
C ALA A 45 -14.70 21.04 -0.65
N SER A 46 -13.39 20.87 -0.40
CA SER A 46 -12.32 21.41 -1.23
C SER A 46 -12.05 20.62 -2.53
N THR A 47 -12.73 19.48 -2.73
CA THR A 47 -12.70 18.73 -4.01
C THR A 47 -13.73 19.21 -5.03
N ALA A 48 -14.65 20.11 -4.63
CA ALA A 48 -15.70 20.63 -5.49
C ALA A 48 -15.13 21.24 -6.78
N ALA A 49 -15.84 21.07 -7.91
CA ALA A 49 -15.37 21.52 -9.22
C ALA A 49 -15.10 23.03 -9.33
N SER A 50 -15.69 23.83 -8.44
CA SER A 50 -15.45 25.27 -8.33
C SER A 50 -14.07 25.63 -7.75
N SER A 51 -13.39 24.70 -7.08
CA SER A 51 -12.06 24.92 -6.52
C SER A 51 -10.95 24.81 -7.58
N PRO A 52 -9.84 25.56 -7.44
CA PRO A 52 -8.68 25.45 -8.33
C PRO A 52 -8.16 24.01 -8.43
N ALA A 53 -7.67 23.60 -9.61
CA ALA A 53 -7.20 22.23 -9.85
C ALA A 53 -6.12 21.78 -8.86
N SER A 54 -5.17 22.65 -8.51
CA SER A 54 -4.12 22.37 -7.51
C SER A 54 -4.66 22.18 -6.09
N VAL A 55 -5.70 22.93 -5.72
CA VAL A 55 -6.41 22.77 -4.44
C VAL A 55 -7.13 21.43 -4.41
N ARG A 56 -7.91 21.12 -5.45
CA ARG A 56 -8.60 19.82 -5.59
C ARG A 56 -7.62 18.66 -5.53
N ALA A 57 -6.53 18.74 -6.28
CA ALA A 57 -5.48 17.72 -6.30
C ALA A 57 -4.89 17.49 -4.90
N LYS A 58 -4.56 18.57 -4.18
CA LYS A 58 -4.02 18.49 -2.83
C LYS A 58 -5.03 17.89 -1.86
N SER A 59 -6.29 18.31 -1.94
CA SER A 59 -7.36 17.81 -1.07
C SER A 59 -7.62 16.32 -1.29
N LEU A 60 -7.63 15.86 -2.55
CA LEU A 60 -7.74 14.44 -2.88
C LEU A 60 -6.56 13.63 -2.34
N TYR A 61 -5.33 14.12 -2.49
CA TYR A 61 -4.16 13.46 -1.93
C TYR A 61 -4.26 13.36 -0.39
N GLN A 62 -4.60 14.45 0.30
CA GLN A 62 -4.74 14.46 1.75
C GLN A 62 -5.90 13.59 2.24
N LEU A 63 -6.98 13.50 1.46
CA LEU A 63 -8.11 12.61 1.73
C LEU A 63 -7.68 11.15 1.65
N GLY A 64 -6.94 10.77 0.58
CA GLY A 64 -6.35 9.45 0.44
C GLY A 64 -5.45 9.09 1.63
N VAL A 65 -4.50 9.98 1.99
CA VAL A 65 -3.60 9.76 3.15
C VAL A 65 -4.37 9.60 4.46
N THR A 66 -5.39 10.44 4.70
CA THR A 66 -6.17 10.38 5.94
C THR A 66 -7.00 9.10 6.03
N LEU A 67 -7.59 8.65 4.92
CA LEU A 67 -8.34 7.39 4.89
C LEU A 67 -7.43 6.17 5.02
N ASP A 68 -6.22 6.21 4.44
CA ASP A 68 -5.21 5.15 4.60
C ASP A 68 -4.70 5.07 6.04
N GLU A 69 -4.56 6.19 6.75
CA GLU A 69 -4.22 6.20 8.17
C GLU A 69 -5.31 5.51 9.01
N ILE A 70 -6.58 5.88 8.80
CA ILE A 70 -7.72 5.28 9.51
C ILE A 70 -7.82 3.77 9.20
N ARG A 71 -7.68 3.38 7.93
CA ARG A 71 -7.76 1.97 7.53
C ARG A 71 -6.62 1.15 8.15
N GLU A 72 -5.42 1.72 8.26
CA GLU A 72 -4.27 1.03 8.85
C GLU A 72 -4.52 0.72 10.32
N LEU A 73 -5.03 1.69 11.08
CA LEU A 73 -5.47 1.48 12.46
C LEU A 73 -6.51 0.35 12.53
N PHE A 74 -7.58 0.42 11.74
CA PHE A 74 -8.62 -0.62 11.77
C PHE A 74 -8.10 -2.00 11.35
N ASN A 75 -7.19 -2.07 10.37
CA ASN A 75 -6.60 -3.32 9.96
C ASN A 75 -5.70 -3.91 11.05
N GLN A 76 -5.01 -3.10 11.86
CA GLN A 76 -4.26 -3.60 13.02
C GLN A 76 -5.19 -4.25 14.06
N ASP A 77 -6.36 -3.66 14.31
CA ASP A 77 -7.39 -4.25 15.17
C ASP A 77 -7.92 -5.56 14.57
N MET A 78 -8.26 -5.56 13.28
CA MET A 78 -8.73 -6.76 12.57
C MET A 78 -7.70 -7.89 12.62
N ILE A 79 -6.42 -7.60 12.44
CA ILE A 79 -5.33 -8.58 12.52
C ILE A 79 -5.16 -9.09 13.96
N SER A 80 -5.23 -8.20 14.93
CA SER A 80 -4.98 -8.54 16.35
C SER A 80 -6.15 -9.24 17.03
N HIS A 81 -7.38 -8.95 16.59
CA HIS A 81 -8.61 -9.32 17.30
C HIS A 81 -9.69 -9.95 16.43
N GLY A 82 -9.53 -9.98 15.11
CA GLY A 82 -10.52 -10.46 14.16
C GLY A 82 -11.70 -9.51 13.92
N ILE A 83 -11.80 -8.42 14.69
CA ILE A 83 -12.84 -7.40 14.61
C ILE A 83 -12.25 -6.03 14.95
N VAL A 84 -12.86 -4.96 14.44
CA VAL A 84 -12.62 -3.60 14.95
C VAL A 84 -13.21 -3.52 16.36
N LYS A 85 -12.39 -3.16 17.34
CA LYS A 85 -12.81 -3.05 18.74
C LYS A 85 -12.98 -1.59 19.14
N GLY A 86 -13.84 -1.33 20.11
CA GLY A 86 -14.04 -0.01 20.70
C GLY A 86 -15.28 0.71 20.18
N LEU A 87 -15.90 1.49 21.07
CA LEU A 87 -17.06 2.31 20.74
C LEU A 87 -16.69 3.40 19.72
N GLU A 88 -15.56 4.07 19.93
CA GLU A 88 -15.12 5.22 19.15
C GLU A 88 -14.75 4.86 17.71
N THR A 89 -14.09 3.73 17.51
CA THR A 89 -13.76 3.16 16.18
C THR A 89 -15.03 2.73 15.43
N SER A 90 -16.00 2.12 16.13
CA SER A 90 -17.29 1.72 15.56
C SER A 90 -18.11 2.95 15.13
N LEU A 91 -18.11 4.00 15.96
CA LEU A 91 -18.76 5.26 15.63
C LEU A 91 -18.06 5.93 14.44
N LEU A 92 -16.72 5.93 14.38
CA LEU A 92 -15.99 6.46 13.24
C LEU A 92 -16.38 5.76 11.93
N LEU A 93 -16.45 4.42 11.90
CA LEU A 93 -16.90 3.67 10.72
C LEU A 93 -18.30 4.07 10.25
N ASN A 94 -19.23 4.23 11.19
CA ASN A 94 -20.60 4.65 10.89
C ASN A 94 -20.64 6.08 10.36
N GLU A 95 -19.86 6.99 10.94
CA GLU A 95 -19.80 8.38 10.50
C GLU A 95 -19.14 8.52 9.12
N LEU A 96 -18.05 7.79 8.86
CA LEU A 96 -17.43 7.70 7.54
C LEU A 96 -18.43 7.24 6.48
N THR A 97 -19.23 6.23 6.80
CA THR A 97 -20.31 5.74 5.92
C THR A 97 -21.34 6.83 5.64
N ARG A 98 -21.79 7.54 6.69
CA ARG A 98 -22.79 8.62 6.57
C ARG A 98 -22.33 9.78 5.69
N ILE A 99 -21.04 10.11 5.71
CA ILE A 99 -20.47 11.22 4.91
C ILE A 99 -19.97 10.76 3.52
N GLY A 100 -20.26 9.53 3.11
CA GLY A 100 -19.87 9.00 1.80
C GLY A 100 -18.38 8.66 1.68
N SER A 101 -17.66 8.48 2.79
CA SER A 101 -16.26 8.05 2.86
C SER A 101 -16.11 6.64 3.43
N LYS A 102 -17.08 5.77 3.15
CA LYS A 102 -17.08 4.37 3.62
C LYS A 102 -15.77 3.67 3.27
N LEU A 103 -15.22 2.93 4.23
CA LEU A 103 -14.12 1.99 3.99
C LEU A 103 -14.71 0.64 3.59
N ASP A 104 -14.31 0.13 2.43
CA ASP A 104 -14.72 -1.19 1.97
C ASP A 104 -13.73 -2.26 2.44
N ALA A 105 -14.24 -3.42 2.80
CA ALA A 105 -13.44 -4.58 3.17
C ALA A 105 -13.25 -5.50 1.95
N SER A 106 -12.04 -6.02 1.78
CA SER A 106 -11.75 -7.05 0.79
C SER A 106 -12.47 -8.35 1.17
N PRO A 107 -13.26 -8.97 0.26
CA PRO A 107 -13.84 -10.27 0.53
C PRO A 107 -12.80 -11.40 0.55
N LYS A 108 -11.56 -11.13 0.12
CA LYS A 108 -10.46 -12.10 0.09
C LYS A 108 -9.66 -12.13 1.39
N THR A 109 -9.47 -10.97 2.03
CA THR A 109 -8.63 -10.84 3.23
C THR A 109 -9.41 -10.43 4.48
N GLY A 110 -10.64 -9.92 4.32
CA GLY A 110 -11.41 -9.33 5.41
C GLY A 110 -10.90 -7.96 5.88
N LEU A 111 -9.81 -7.45 5.29
CA LEU A 111 -9.19 -6.18 5.65
C LEU A 111 -9.75 -5.01 4.82
N TYR A 112 -9.72 -3.81 5.38
CA TYR A 112 -10.12 -2.59 4.70
C TYR A 112 -9.11 -2.20 3.61
N VAL A 113 -9.60 -1.93 2.40
CA VAL A 113 -8.79 -1.58 1.23
C VAL A 113 -8.67 -0.06 1.05
N SER A 114 -7.60 0.38 0.40
CA SER A 114 -7.39 1.77 0.03
C SER A 114 -8.35 2.24 -1.04
N GLN A 115 -8.73 3.51 -0.95
CA GLN A 115 -9.46 4.21 -2.00
C GLN A 115 -8.48 4.81 -3.01
N LEU A 116 -7.84 3.97 -3.82
CA LEU A 116 -6.75 4.31 -4.74
C LEU A 116 -7.07 5.46 -5.72
N GLN A 117 -8.36 5.68 -6.01
CA GLN A 117 -8.81 6.74 -6.92
C GLN A 117 -8.42 8.15 -6.45
N HIS A 118 -8.37 8.39 -5.14
CA HIS A 118 -7.93 9.67 -4.59
C HIS A 118 -6.50 10.03 -5.02
N TYR A 119 -5.58 9.06 -4.97
CA TYR A 119 -4.20 9.26 -5.42
C TYR A 119 -4.11 9.42 -6.94
N ARG A 120 -4.81 8.57 -7.70
CA ARG A 120 -4.82 8.63 -9.17
C ARG A 120 -5.32 9.97 -9.67
N GLU A 121 -6.43 10.46 -9.13
CA GLU A 121 -7.02 11.72 -9.53
C GLU A 121 -6.17 12.91 -9.11
N SER A 122 -5.59 12.87 -7.90
CA SER A 122 -4.63 13.88 -7.45
C SER A 122 -3.42 13.99 -8.40
N ILE A 123 -2.83 12.84 -8.77
CA ILE A 123 -1.70 12.76 -9.71
C ILE A 123 -2.10 13.32 -11.08
N ARG A 124 -3.31 13.02 -11.55
CA ARG A 124 -3.82 13.47 -12.84
C ARG A 124 -4.05 14.99 -12.88
N LEU A 125 -4.58 15.55 -11.79
CA LEU A 125 -4.93 16.97 -11.70
C LEU A 125 -3.71 17.88 -11.54
N ASP A 126 -2.69 17.45 -10.80
CA ASP A 126 -1.46 18.23 -10.60
C ASP A 126 -0.20 17.34 -10.58
N PRO A 127 0.28 16.90 -11.76
CA PRO A 127 1.40 15.95 -11.87
C PRO A 127 2.76 16.52 -11.49
N ARG A 128 2.84 17.81 -11.14
CA ARG A 128 4.06 18.52 -10.74
C ARG A 128 3.97 19.06 -9.30
N ALA A 129 2.94 18.67 -8.55
CA ALA A 129 2.77 19.09 -7.18
C ALA A 129 3.95 18.62 -6.29
N PRO A 130 4.30 19.36 -5.22
CA PRO A 130 5.37 18.96 -4.30
C PRO A 130 5.16 17.58 -3.64
N TYR A 131 3.91 17.13 -3.49
CA TYR A 131 3.55 15.86 -2.87
C TYR A 131 3.47 14.68 -3.88
N ILE A 132 3.74 14.91 -5.16
CA ILE A 132 3.42 13.94 -6.23
C ILE A 132 4.13 12.60 -6.06
N ASP A 133 5.40 12.63 -5.64
CA ASP A 133 6.18 11.42 -5.43
C ASP A 133 5.62 10.60 -4.26
N HIS A 134 5.15 11.27 -3.21
CA HIS A 134 4.49 10.57 -2.12
C HIS A 134 3.12 10.01 -2.51
N ALA A 135 2.33 10.75 -3.30
CA ALA A 135 1.05 10.24 -3.84
C ALA A 135 1.25 8.97 -4.69
N ARG A 136 2.28 8.98 -5.55
CA ARG A 136 2.70 7.80 -6.33
C ARG A 136 3.17 6.65 -5.46
N TYR A 137 3.95 6.94 -4.42
CA TYR A 137 4.42 5.93 -3.47
C TYR A 137 3.26 5.29 -2.72
N MET A 138 2.29 6.07 -2.23
CA MET A 138 1.10 5.55 -1.56
C MET A 138 0.24 4.73 -2.52
N LEU A 139 0.04 5.19 -3.77
CA LEU A 139 -0.66 4.40 -4.79
C LEU A 139 -0.01 3.04 -5.01
N LEU A 140 1.32 3.00 -5.17
CA LEU A 140 2.10 1.78 -5.37
C LEU A 140 2.00 0.83 -4.15
N LYS A 141 2.28 1.36 -2.95
CA LYS A 141 2.28 0.58 -1.70
C LYS A 141 0.90 0.02 -1.41
N SER A 142 -0.13 0.87 -1.46
CA SER A 142 -1.49 0.47 -1.13
C SER A 142 -2.06 -0.51 -2.15
N HIS A 143 -1.81 -0.30 -3.45
CA HIS A 143 -2.18 -1.28 -4.47
C HIS A 143 -1.52 -2.63 -4.21
N PHE A 144 -0.22 -2.65 -3.91
CA PHE A 144 0.52 -3.89 -3.65
C PHE A 144 -0.08 -4.69 -2.51
N TYR A 145 -0.21 -4.09 -1.32
CA TYR A 145 -0.69 -4.80 -0.13
C TYR A 145 -2.16 -5.19 -0.18
N ASP A 146 -2.98 -4.49 -0.97
CA ASP A 146 -4.39 -4.85 -1.16
C ASP A 146 -4.59 -5.95 -2.22
N SER A 147 -3.53 -6.36 -2.93
CA SER A 147 -3.64 -7.23 -4.11
C SER A 147 -3.46 -8.73 -3.84
N PHE A 148 -3.01 -9.14 -2.66
CA PHE A 148 -2.75 -10.54 -2.32
C PHE A 148 -3.15 -10.86 -0.87
N SER A 149 -3.31 -12.15 -0.55
CA SER A 149 -3.48 -12.63 0.83
C SER A 149 -2.14 -13.13 1.38
N ASP A 150 -1.65 -14.23 0.80
CA ASP A 150 -0.51 -14.97 1.36
C ASP A 150 0.69 -14.98 0.41
N ASN A 151 0.43 -15.10 -0.90
CA ASN A 151 1.48 -15.18 -1.91
C ASN A 151 1.52 -13.90 -2.76
N PRO A 152 2.51 -13.02 -2.56
CA PRO A 152 2.59 -11.77 -3.31
C PRO A 152 3.00 -12.00 -4.78
N LEU A 153 3.38 -13.21 -5.20
CA LEU A 153 3.60 -13.57 -6.60
C LEU A 153 2.34 -14.05 -7.34
N VAL A 154 1.19 -14.08 -6.66
CA VAL A 154 -0.11 -14.46 -7.23
C VAL A 154 -1.19 -13.48 -6.75
N PRO A 155 -1.14 -12.21 -7.18
CA PRO A 155 -2.15 -11.23 -6.81
C PRO A 155 -3.53 -11.59 -7.38
N PHE A 156 -4.59 -11.40 -6.59
CA PHE A 156 -5.97 -11.74 -6.97
C PHE A 156 -6.71 -10.59 -7.70
N SER A 157 -6.19 -9.36 -7.66
CA SER A 157 -6.84 -8.17 -8.24
C SER A 157 -5.98 -7.40 -9.24
N GLN A 158 -4.73 -7.82 -9.48
CA GLN A 158 -3.80 -7.11 -10.36
C GLN A 158 -3.86 -7.64 -11.79
N THR A 159 -4.13 -6.74 -12.74
CA THR A 159 -4.05 -7.02 -14.18
C THR A 159 -2.61 -6.85 -14.70
N LYS A 160 -2.35 -7.31 -15.92
CA LYS A 160 -1.05 -7.13 -16.59
C LYS A 160 -0.75 -5.65 -16.82
N GLU A 161 -1.75 -4.88 -17.22
CA GLU A 161 -1.68 -3.45 -17.47
C GLU A 161 -1.35 -2.70 -16.18
N THR A 162 -2.04 -3.06 -15.09
CA THR A 162 -1.76 -2.48 -13.77
C THR A 162 -0.37 -2.85 -13.26
N LEU A 163 0.11 -4.07 -13.52
CA LEU A 163 1.48 -4.46 -13.17
C LEU A 163 2.52 -3.59 -13.89
N VAL A 164 2.38 -3.38 -15.20
CA VAL A 164 3.26 -2.50 -15.97
C VAL A 164 3.21 -1.07 -15.44
N GLU A 165 2.02 -0.57 -15.11
CA GLU A 165 1.86 0.76 -14.49
C GLU A 165 2.61 0.87 -13.16
N MET A 166 2.43 -0.10 -12.25
CA MET A 166 3.06 -0.09 -10.93
C MET A 166 4.58 -0.19 -11.02
N ILE A 167 5.11 -0.98 -11.96
CA ILE A 167 6.56 -1.03 -12.24
C ILE A 167 7.06 0.35 -12.69
N GLY A 168 6.38 1.00 -13.64
CA GLY A 168 6.77 2.33 -14.11
C GLY A 168 6.76 3.39 -13.00
N ILE A 169 5.75 3.35 -12.12
CA ILE A 169 5.71 4.19 -10.92
C ILE A 169 6.90 3.90 -10.00
N GLY A 170 7.14 2.64 -9.67
CA GLY A 170 8.22 2.23 -8.78
C GLY A 170 9.60 2.63 -9.30
N GLU A 171 9.88 2.40 -10.58
CA GLU A 171 11.12 2.81 -11.24
C GLU A 171 11.32 4.33 -11.19
N GLY A 172 10.26 5.10 -11.43
CA GLY A 172 10.29 6.56 -11.34
C GLY A 172 10.63 7.06 -9.94
N LEU A 173 10.17 6.36 -8.90
CA LEU A 173 10.37 6.73 -7.50
C LEU A 173 11.77 6.39 -6.96
N LEU A 174 12.54 5.52 -7.62
CA LEU A 174 13.91 5.16 -7.18
C LEU A 174 14.86 6.37 -7.08
N LYS A 175 14.57 7.46 -7.79
CA LYS A 175 15.35 8.70 -7.77
C LYS A 175 14.77 9.78 -6.85
N SER A 176 13.61 9.52 -6.24
CA SER A 176 12.94 10.50 -5.38
C SER A 176 13.72 10.68 -4.08
N LYS A 177 13.77 11.92 -3.59
CA LYS A 177 14.31 12.28 -2.27
C LYS A 177 13.22 12.70 -1.30
N HIS A 178 11.97 12.38 -1.60
CA HIS A 178 10.84 12.77 -0.77
C HIS A 178 10.94 12.08 0.60
N ALA A 179 10.95 12.87 1.68
CA ALA A 179 11.26 12.40 3.04
C ALA A 179 10.30 11.32 3.57
N GLN A 180 9.07 11.28 3.07
CA GLN A 180 8.05 10.30 3.47
C GLN A 180 8.13 8.96 2.72
N ILE A 181 9.03 8.82 1.73
CA ILE A 181 9.20 7.56 1.00
C ILE A 181 10.17 6.66 1.77
N ASN A 182 9.70 5.48 2.16
CA ASN A 182 10.57 4.44 2.69
C ASN A 182 11.25 3.71 1.52
N GLY A 183 12.56 3.93 1.36
CA GLY A 183 13.36 3.39 0.27
C GLY A 183 13.56 1.87 0.30
N GLU A 184 13.49 1.24 1.47
CA GLU A 184 13.52 -0.21 1.62
C GLU A 184 12.20 -0.81 1.12
N GLU A 185 11.07 -0.27 1.61
CA GLU A 185 9.72 -0.66 1.21
C GLU A 185 9.50 -0.50 -0.30
N LEU A 186 9.87 0.64 -0.87
CA LEU A 186 9.78 0.90 -2.30
C LEU A 186 10.51 -0.17 -3.11
N ARG A 187 11.75 -0.48 -2.75
CA ARG A 187 12.55 -1.49 -3.45
C ARG A 187 11.97 -2.88 -3.27
N PHE A 188 11.49 -3.23 -2.08
CA PHE A 188 10.84 -4.50 -1.84
C PHE A 188 9.62 -4.70 -2.75
N VAL A 189 8.69 -3.76 -2.73
CA VAL A 189 7.47 -3.79 -3.57
C VAL A 189 7.82 -3.87 -5.05
N LEU A 190 8.79 -3.08 -5.51
CA LEU A 190 9.24 -3.11 -6.91
C LEU A 190 9.91 -4.45 -7.27
N GLY A 191 10.71 -5.03 -6.37
CA GLY A 191 11.33 -6.34 -6.56
C GLY A 191 10.30 -7.45 -6.76
N ILE A 192 9.22 -7.44 -5.97
CA ILE A 192 8.11 -8.39 -6.13
C ILE A 192 7.41 -8.18 -7.48
N HIS A 193 7.13 -6.93 -7.88
CA HIS A 193 6.52 -6.66 -9.18
C HIS A 193 7.40 -7.14 -10.35
N TYR A 194 8.74 -7.04 -10.26
CA TYR A 194 9.63 -7.64 -11.27
C TYR A 194 9.51 -9.17 -11.31
N LEU A 195 9.45 -9.83 -10.15
CA LEU A 195 9.25 -11.29 -10.08
C LEU A 195 7.90 -11.70 -10.69
N GLN A 196 6.83 -10.94 -10.41
CA GLN A 196 5.51 -11.14 -11.03
C GLN A 196 5.60 -10.98 -12.56
N ALA A 197 6.28 -9.95 -13.06
CA ALA A 197 6.43 -9.71 -14.49
C ALA A 197 7.20 -10.84 -15.19
N ILE A 198 8.29 -11.33 -14.59
CA ILE A 198 9.05 -12.49 -15.09
C ILE A 198 8.15 -13.73 -15.15
N LYS A 199 7.38 -14.01 -14.09
CA LYS A 199 6.47 -15.16 -14.02
C LYS A 199 5.34 -15.08 -15.05
N GLN A 200 4.82 -13.88 -15.31
CA GLN A 200 3.76 -13.64 -16.28
C GLN A 200 4.28 -13.43 -17.72
N GLN A 201 5.60 -13.53 -17.93
CA GLN A 201 6.27 -13.32 -19.22
C GLN A 201 5.93 -11.95 -19.84
N LEU A 202 5.95 -10.90 -19.00
CA LEU A 202 5.71 -9.51 -19.43
C LEU A 202 7.04 -8.82 -19.73
N GLY A 203 7.17 -8.32 -20.96
CA GLY A 203 8.36 -7.60 -21.42
C GLY A 203 9.59 -8.49 -21.64
N ASP A 204 10.77 -7.88 -21.65
CA ASP A 204 12.05 -8.58 -21.78
C ASP A 204 12.45 -9.18 -20.42
N LYS A 205 12.50 -10.52 -20.37
CA LYS A 205 12.86 -11.28 -19.17
C LYS A 205 14.29 -10.97 -18.71
N ASP A 206 15.23 -10.87 -19.63
CA ASP A 206 16.65 -10.67 -19.30
C ASP A 206 16.88 -9.25 -18.79
N GLU A 207 16.22 -8.26 -19.38
CA GLU A 207 16.25 -6.88 -18.88
C GLU A 207 15.65 -6.79 -17.48
N THR A 208 14.48 -7.39 -17.27
CA THR A 208 13.79 -7.38 -15.97
C THR A 208 14.61 -8.09 -14.89
N GLN A 209 15.24 -9.22 -15.23
CA GLN A 209 16.11 -9.94 -14.31
C GLN A 209 17.38 -9.14 -13.95
N LYS A 210 17.96 -8.38 -14.90
CA LYS A 210 19.07 -7.47 -14.61
C LYS A 210 18.65 -6.36 -13.64
N LYS A 211 17.48 -5.76 -13.84
CA LYS A 211 16.92 -4.73 -12.94
C LYS A 211 16.69 -5.27 -11.54
N LEU A 212 16.09 -6.46 -11.42
CA LEU A 212 15.87 -7.14 -10.14
C LEU A 212 17.19 -7.42 -9.40
N LYS A 213 18.19 -8.00 -10.09
CA LYS A 213 19.51 -8.27 -9.48
C LYS A 213 20.17 -7.00 -8.96
N LYS A 214 20.13 -5.91 -9.73
CA LYS A 214 20.66 -4.62 -9.30
C LYS A 214 19.93 -4.09 -8.06
N LEU A 215 18.60 -4.16 -8.06
CA LEU A 215 17.77 -3.73 -6.93
C LEU A 215 18.10 -4.50 -5.65
N VAL A 216 18.28 -5.82 -5.75
CA VAL A 216 18.65 -6.68 -4.60
C VAL A 216 20.07 -6.35 -4.11
N GLN A 217 21.02 -6.08 -5.00
CA GLN A 217 22.35 -5.61 -4.60
C GLN A 217 22.30 -4.28 -3.84
N GLU A 218 21.46 -3.34 -4.25
CA GLU A 218 21.25 -2.08 -3.54
C GLU A 218 20.60 -2.31 -2.16
N LEU A 219 19.58 -3.18 -2.07
CA LEU A 219 18.97 -3.56 -0.79
C LEU A 219 19.97 -4.24 0.15
N HIS A 220 20.81 -5.13 -0.36
CA HIS A 220 21.85 -5.79 0.44
C HIS A 220 22.88 -4.79 0.96
N LYS A 221 23.22 -3.76 0.17
CA LYS A 221 24.15 -2.71 0.59
C LYS A 221 23.54 -1.81 1.67
N ASP A 222 22.32 -1.35 1.45
CA ASP A 222 21.69 -0.32 2.28
C ASP A 222 20.96 -0.91 3.51
N TYR A 223 20.50 -2.17 3.42
CA TYR A 223 19.68 -2.86 4.43
C TYR A 223 20.07 -4.36 4.59
N PRO A 224 21.32 -4.70 4.97
CA PRO A 224 21.85 -6.06 4.93
C PRO A 224 21.13 -7.08 5.85
N GLN A 225 20.40 -6.63 6.86
CA GLN A 225 19.67 -7.50 7.80
C GLN A 225 18.15 -7.48 7.57
N SER A 226 17.71 -6.90 6.46
CA SER A 226 16.28 -6.76 6.16
C SER A 226 15.61 -8.11 5.91
N LEU A 227 14.50 -8.37 6.61
CA LEU A 227 13.63 -9.51 6.30
C LEU A 227 13.05 -9.40 4.88
N LYS A 228 12.85 -8.19 4.35
CA LYS A 228 12.37 -7.97 2.99
C LYS A 228 13.40 -8.38 1.95
N LEU A 229 14.68 -8.09 2.22
CA LEU A 229 15.80 -8.57 1.39
C LEU A 229 15.81 -10.09 1.36
N LEU A 230 15.81 -10.73 2.54
CA LEU A 230 15.82 -12.20 2.65
C LEU A 230 14.61 -12.84 1.95
N THR A 231 13.44 -12.19 2.04
CA THR A 231 12.23 -12.64 1.33
C THR A 231 12.40 -12.57 -0.18
N LEU A 232 12.97 -11.49 -0.72
CA LEU A 232 13.23 -11.39 -2.16
C LEU A 232 14.24 -12.43 -2.63
N GLU A 233 15.32 -12.65 -1.89
CA GLU A 233 16.33 -13.66 -2.22
C GLU A 233 15.73 -15.06 -2.24
N ALA A 234 14.89 -15.40 -1.27
CA ALA A 234 14.19 -16.68 -1.21
C ALA A 234 13.16 -16.87 -2.35
N LEU A 235 12.54 -15.79 -2.84
CA LEU A 235 11.61 -15.86 -3.98
C LEU A 235 12.32 -15.87 -5.34
N MET A 236 13.62 -15.54 -5.37
CA MET A 236 14.45 -15.56 -6.57
C MET A 236 15.12 -16.92 -6.85
N SER A 237 15.28 -17.76 -5.82
CA SER A 237 15.88 -19.10 -5.91
C SER A 237 14.94 -20.11 -6.56
#